data_AF-A0A356AR63-F1
#
_entry.id   AF-A0A356AR63-F1
#
_cell.length_a   1.000
_cell.length_b   1.000
_cell.length_c   1.000
_cell.angle_alpha   90.00
_cell.angle_beta   90.00
_cell.angle_gamma   90.00
#
_symmetry.space_group_name_H-M   'P 1'
#
loop_
_entity.id
_entity.type
_entity.pdbx_description
1 polymer ?
#
loop_
_entity_poly.entity_id
_entity_poly.type
_entity_poly.pdbx_seq_one_letter_code
_entity_poly.pdbx_strand_id
1 'polypeptide(L)'
;MMNAIRENDLTDVVVIDWWTYSAFKENLMFQTTRPDLGLRRTVKPWNGYYHWTLLTHPLKNIKLLADMGYEEEVEGMQSYSAWDESYDRNHVCQADYSWNYIGTGSLEQMKLHYAEHYFGPQWEKAKKAFDLFDLITDDRKGKLDNGDAIVSNYRFMLSTLSYYFYSYVRAGKPYPRHFPGEAVSVLLSGRPQYEKALLEIQSMAKQAKELFEDIAQDARCNVKMALRYVYEANYYLCLAEDYLAILQMIDHNDSDCPYKYDKIKKLAGERKLARLSLMAQMERTKEEFLFASHLRNQSISMQFFADLEGYLADTDPSEISLDFTDMHEIESQAFRALR
;
A
#
# COMPACT_ATOMS: atom_id res chain seq x y z
N MET A 1 25.46 -4.86 -28.80
CA MET A 1 23.99 -4.92 -28.94
C MET A 1 23.52 -4.21 -30.21
N MET A 2 23.70 -2.89 -30.36
CA MET A 2 23.20 -2.16 -31.55
C MET A 2 23.75 -2.66 -32.89
N ASN A 3 25.04 -3.05 -32.96
CA ASN A 3 25.60 -3.65 -34.18
C ASN A 3 24.86 -4.93 -34.58
N ALA A 4 24.63 -5.83 -33.61
CA ALA A 4 23.87 -7.06 -33.85
C ALA A 4 22.43 -6.77 -34.30
N ILE A 5 21.76 -5.77 -33.71
CA ILE A 5 20.40 -5.37 -34.14
C ILE A 5 20.41 -4.89 -35.60
N ARG A 6 21.38 -4.07 -35.99
CA ARG A 6 21.50 -3.56 -37.37
C ARG A 6 21.90 -4.65 -38.37
N GLU A 7 22.87 -5.49 -38.02
CA GLU A 7 23.33 -6.61 -38.86
C GLU A 7 22.24 -7.65 -39.14
N ASN A 8 21.27 -7.78 -38.23
CA ASN A 8 20.15 -8.71 -38.35
C ASN A 8 18.84 -8.03 -38.81
N ASP A 9 18.88 -6.76 -39.22
CA ASP A 9 17.71 -6.01 -39.70
C ASP A 9 16.53 -5.98 -38.69
N LEU A 10 16.84 -5.79 -37.41
CA LEU A 10 15.87 -5.87 -36.31
C LEU A 10 15.41 -4.50 -35.77
N THR A 11 15.86 -3.39 -36.38
CA THR A 11 15.62 -2.03 -35.88
C THR A 11 14.13 -1.71 -35.74
N ASP A 12 13.30 -2.19 -36.67
CA ASP A 12 11.86 -1.91 -36.71
C ASP A 12 11.02 -2.92 -35.89
N VAL A 13 11.67 -3.96 -35.35
CA VAL A 13 11.03 -5.05 -34.60
C VAL A 13 11.32 -4.93 -33.11
N VAL A 14 12.52 -4.51 -32.74
CA VAL A 14 12.92 -4.39 -31.34
C VAL A 14 12.28 -3.16 -30.70
N VAL A 15 11.46 -3.40 -29.68
CA VAL A 15 10.88 -2.37 -28.82
C VAL A 15 11.61 -2.36 -27.48
N ILE A 16 12.12 -1.20 -27.06
CA ILE A 16 12.66 -1.01 -25.71
C ILE A 16 11.55 -0.46 -24.82
N ASP A 17 11.25 -1.21 -23.76
CA ASP A 17 10.27 -0.83 -22.75
C ASP A 17 10.94 -0.21 -21.52
N TRP A 18 10.67 1.07 -21.28
CA TRP A 18 11.29 1.88 -20.22
C TRP A 18 10.37 1.97 -19.00
N TRP A 19 10.77 1.36 -17.88
CA TRP A 19 9.90 1.20 -16.71
C TRP A 19 10.59 1.64 -15.40
N THR A 20 9.80 2.17 -14.46
CA THR A 20 10.31 2.61 -13.16
C THR A 20 9.23 2.59 -12.07
N TYR A 21 9.64 2.36 -10.83
CA TYR A 21 8.77 2.50 -9.65
C TYR A 21 8.80 3.92 -9.04
N SER A 22 9.69 4.80 -9.51
CA SER A 22 9.89 6.12 -8.91
C SER A 22 8.91 7.15 -9.47
N ALA A 23 8.24 7.90 -8.59
CA ALA A 23 7.48 9.09 -8.97
C ALA A 23 8.35 10.37 -9.06
N PHE A 24 9.67 10.22 -8.93
CA PHE A 24 10.64 11.30 -8.86
C PHE A 24 11.68 11.19 -9.98
N LYS A 25 11.84 12.28 -10.75
CA LYS A 25 12.74 12.34 -11.91
C LYS A 25 14.19 11.99 -11.55
N GLU A 26 14.68 12.47 -10.41
CA GLU A 26 16.06 12.26 -9.97
C GLU A 26 16.39 10.83 -9.53
N ASN A 27 15.39 9.96 -9.34
CA ASN A 27 15.61 8.53 -9.01
C ASN A 27 15.09 7.58 -10.08
N LEU A 28 14.77 8.12 -11.26
CA LEU A 28 14.49 7.26 -12.39
C LEU A 28 15.73 6.43 -12.71
N MET A 29 15.51 5.17 -13.09
CA MET A 29 16.58 4.26 -13.53
C MET A 29 17.16 4.67 -14.90
N PHE A 30 16.53 5.65 -15.54
CA PHE A 30 16.88 6.24 -16.83
C PHE A 30 16.44 7.71 -16.84
N GLN A 31 17.18 8.57 -17.54
CA GLN A 31 16.83 10.00 -17.68
C GLN A 31 16.27 10.36 -19.06
N THR A 32 16.27 9.39 -19.97
CA THR A 32 15.78 9.47 -21.35
C THR A 32 15.45 8.06 -21.84
N THR A 33 14.49 7.95 -22.76
CA THR A 33 14.15 6.72 -23.50
C THR A 33 15.07 6.46 -24.68
N ARG A 34 16.13 7.27 -24.85
CA ARG A 34 17.18 7.11 -25.87
C ARG A 34 16.65 7.11 -27.31
N PRO A 35 15.96 8.20 -27.75
CA PRO A 35 15.55 8.36 -29.14
C PRO A 35 16.70 8.23 -30.14
N ASP A 36 17.93 8.57 -29.72
CA ASP A 36 19.16 8.49 -30.50
C ASP A 36 19.49 7.08 -31.01
N LEU A 37 18.93 6.03 -30.41
CA LEU A 37 19.15 4.65 -30.84
C LEU A 37 18.37 4.28 -32.12
N GLY A 38 17.36 5.07 -32.50
CA GLY A 38 16.50 4.80 -33.65
C GLY A 38 15.62 3.55 -33.49
N LEU A 39 15.44 3.06 -32.26
CA LEU A 39 14.59 1.92 -31.94
C LEU A 39 13.20 2.36 -31.53
N ARG A 40 12.25 1.45 -31.69
CA ARG A 40 10.89 1.56 -31.18
C ARG A 40 10.89 1.57 -29.65
N ARG A 41 10.03 2.38 -29.04
CA ARG A 41 10.08 2.64 -27.59
C ARG A 41 8.68 2.71 -26.99
N THR A 42 8.55 2.15 -25.79
CA THR A 42 7.39 2.35 -24.92
C THR A 42 7.85 2.80 -23.54
N VAL A 43 6.96 3.47 -22.82
CA VAL A 43 7.13 3.70 -21.38
C VAL A 43 6.14 2.86 -20.60
N LYS A 44 6.50 2.47 -19.40
CA LYS A 44 5.66 1.59 -18.58
C LYS A 44 5.62 2.09 -17.15
N PRO A 45 4.63 2.95 -16.83
CA PRO A 45 4.47 3.41 -15.47
C PRO A 45 4.06 2.25 -14.58
N TRP A 46 4.41 2.40 -13.31
CA TRP A 46 3.92 1.52 -12.29
C TRP A 46 2.48 1.91 -12.00
N ASN A 47 1.51 1.07 -12.39
CA ASN A 47 0.08 1.36 -12.26
C ASN A 47 -0.71 0.32 -11.45
N GLY A 48 -0.03 -0.62 -10.77
CA GLY A 48 -0.69 -1.57 -9.86
C GLY A 48 -0.04 -2.95 -9.65
N TYR A 49 1.25 -3.13 -9.94
CA TYR A 49 1.89 -4.45 -9.80
C TYR A 49 1.71 -5.10 -8.43
N TYR A 50 1.86 -4.36 -7.33
CA TYR A 50 1.67 -4.86 -5.97
C TYR A 50 0.19 -4.93 -5.52
N HIS A 51 -0.73 -5.24 -6.44
CA HIS A 51 -2.17 -5.30 -6.16
C HIS A 51 -2.50 -6.23 -4.99
N TRP A 52 -1.73 -7.31 -4.78
CA TRP A 52 -1.85 -8.22 -3.63
C TRP A 52 -1.44 -7.62 -2.27
N THR A 53 -1.21 -6.31 -2.18
CA THR A 53 -0.88 -5.59 -0.93
C THR A 53 -1.90 -4.49 -0.63
N LEU A 54 -1.47 -3.29 -0.25
CA LEU A 54 -2.31 -2.11 -0.05
C LEU A 54 -2.49 -1.40 -1.40
N LEU A 55 -3.67 -0.81 -1.64
CA LEU A 55 -3.91 0.03 -2.81
C LEU A 55 -2.93 1.21 -2.87
N THR A 56 -2.22 1.36 -3.98
CA THR A 56 -1.30 2.48 -4.19
C THR A 56 -1.82 3.41 -5.29
N HIS A 57 -1.56 4.72 -5.16
CA HIS A 57 -1.96 5.73 -6.16
C HIS A 57 -0.75 6.36 -6.87
N PRO A 58 -0.08 5.62 -7.77
CA PRO A 58 1.11 6.08 -8.49
C PRO A 58 0.80 7.09 -9.61
N LEU A 59 -0.23 7.93 -9.46
CA LEU A 59 -0.66 8.91 -10.47
C LEU A 59 0.46 9.88 -10.88
N LYS A 60 1.32 10.28 -9.94
CA LYS A 60 2.51 11.10 -10.21
C LYS A 60 3.52 10.36 -11.10
N ASN A 61 3.71 9.06 -10.92
CA ASN A 61 4.58 8.23 -11.76
C ASN A 61 3.99 8.03 -13.16
N ILE A 62 2.67 7.81 -13.26
CA ILE A 62 1.97 7.74 -14.55
C ILE A 62 2.16 9.04 -15.33
N LYS A 63 1.91 10.19 -14.70
CA LYS A 63 2.14 11.50 -15.34
C LYS A 63 3.61 11.69 -15.73
N LEU A 64 4.56 11.39 -14.85
CA LEU A 64 5.99 11.54 -15.13
C LEU A 64 6.43 10.78 -16.38
N LEU A 65 5.96 9.53 -16.55
CA LEU A 65 6.28 8.75 -17.75
C LEU A 65 5.45 9.15 -18.98
N ALA A 66 4.21 9.62 -18.80
CA ALA A 66 3.45 10.22 -19.90
C ALA A 66 4.18 11.45 -20.47
N ASP A 67 4.74 12.29 -19.60
CA ASP A 67 5.45 13.51 -19.98
C ASP A 67 6.70 13.16 -20.80
N MET A 68 7.51 12.23 -20.28
CA MET A 68 8.68 11.74 -21.00
C MET A 68 8.29 11.07 -22.33
N GLY A 69 7.22 10.28 -22.33
CA GLY A 69 6.73 9.61 -23.52
C GLY A 69 6.28 10.59 -24.61
N TYR A 70 5.57 11.63 -24.23
CA TYR A 70 5.12 12.69 -25.13
C TYR A 70 6.29 13.54 -25.64
N GLU A 71 7.21 13.94 -24.76
CA GLU A 71 8.38 14.76 -25.10
C GLU A 71 9.37 14.05 -26.04
N GLU A 72 9.53 12.74 -25.89
CA GLU A 72 10.49 11.94 -26.66
C GLU A 72 9.85 11.06 -27.75
N GLU A 73 8.57 11.32 -28.06
CA GLU A 73 7.79 10.68 -29.12
C GLU A 73 7.83 9.14 -29.05
N VAL A 74 7.54 8.59 -27.88
CA VAL A 74 7.41 7.13 -27.71
C VAL A 74 6.09 6.65 -28.30
N GLU A 75 6.02 5.37 -28.66
CA GLU A 75 4.86 4.81 -29.37
C GLU A 75 3.64 4.60 -28.48
N GLY A 76 3.84 4.51 -27.15
CA GLY A 76 2.74 4.38 -26.21
C GLY A 76 3.19 4.04 -24.80
N MET A 77 2.18 3.84 -23.94
CA MET A 77 2.37 3.48 -22.53
C MET A 77 1.79 2.10 -22.24
N GLN A 78 2.59 1.23 -21.62
CA GLN A 78 2.15 -0.11 -21.23
C GLN A 78 1.77 -0.18 -19.75
N SER A 79 0.78 -1.01 -19.43
CA SER A 79 0.36 -1.24 -18.04
C SER A 79 1.29 -2.25 -17.36
N TYR A 80 1.69 -1.98 -16.12
CA TYR A 80 2.41 -2.92 -15.25
C TYR A 80 1.56 -3.25 -14.01
N SER A 81 0.51 -4.03 -14.23
CA SER A 81 -0.47 -4.43 -13.22
C SER A 81 -1.16 -5.75 -13.59
N ALA A 82 -1.77 -6.39 -12.60
CA ALA A 82 -2.87 -7.33 -12.83
C ALA A 82 -4.20 -6.62 -12.52
N TRP A 83 -5.30 -7.20 -12.99
CA TRP A 83 -6.62 -6.59 -12.84
C TRP A 83 -7.10 -6.61 -11.39
N ASP A 84 -7.30 -5.43 -10.80
CA ASP A 84 -8.13 -5.21 -9.61
C ASP A 84 -8.85 -3.88 -9.84
N GLU A 85 -10.18 -3.88 -9.86
CA GLU A 85 -10.97 -2.67 -10.10
C GLU A 85 -10.67 -1.54 -9.09
N SER A 86 -10.11 -1.81 -7.90
CA SER A 86 -9.68 -0.73 -7.01
C SER A 86 -8.56 0.15 -7.61
N TYR A 87 -7.80 -0.37 -8.58
CA TYR A 87 -6.80 0.36 -9.34
C TYR A 87 -7.38 1.08 -10.57
N ASP A 88 -8.70 1.07 -10.79
CA ASP A 88 -9.35 1.68 -11.95
C ASP A 88 -8.95 3.16 -12.17
N ARG A 89 -8.87 3.97 -11.10
CA ARG A 89 -8.36 5.36 -11.19
C ARG A 89 -6.96 5.45 -11.79
N ASN A 90 -6.09 4.49 -11.52
CA ASN A 90 -4.75 4.43 -12.12
C ASN A 90 -4.82 4.00 -13.59
N HIS A 91 -5.70 3.05 -13.93
CA HIS A 91 -5.90 2.62 -15.31
C HIS A 91 -6.51 3.72 -16.18
N VAL A 92 -7.52 4.45 -15.70
CA VAL A 92 -8.11 5.60 -16.38
C VAL A 92 -7.07 6.71 -16.58
N CYS A 93 -6.31 7.06 -15.53
CA CYS A 93 -5.22 8.03 -15.65
C CYS A 93 -4.24 7.66 -16.77
N GLN A 94 -3.79 6.41 -16.80
CA GLN A 94 -2.88 5.95 -17.84
C GLN A 94 -3.53 5.96 -19.22
N ALA A 95 -4.78 5.50 -19.33
CA ALA A 95 -5.51 5.45 -20.60
C ALA A 95 -5.70 6.86 -21.18
N ASP A 96 -6.11 7.82 -20.36
CA ASP A 96 -6.31 9.21 -20.76
C ASP A 96 -5.02 9.82 -21.31
N TYR A 97 -3.91 9.71 -20.56
CA TYR A 97 -2.61 10.21 -21.01
C TYR A 97 -2.05 9.48 -22.23
N SER A 98 -2.34 8.18 -22.38
CA SER A 98 -1.90 7.40 -23.55
C SER A 98 -2.71 7.75 -24.81
N TRP A 99 -4.00 8.01 -24.67
CA TRP A 99 -4.90 8.25 -25.79
C TRP A 99 -4.89 9.72 -26.25
N ASN A 100 -4.93 10.65 -25.31
CA ASN A 100 -4.99 12.08 -25.59
C ASN A 100 -4.28 12.90 -24.51
N TYR A 101 -2.95 12.87 -24.54
CA TYR A 101 -2.11 13.59 -23.58
C TYR A 101 -2.49 15.08 -23.43
N ILE A 102 -2.62 15.80 -24.54
CA ILE A 102 -2.95 17.24 -24.54
C ILE A 102 -4.35 17.47 -23.96
N GLY A 103 -5.35 16.70 -24.39
CA GLY A 103 -6.74 16.87 -23.94
C GLY A 103 -6.98 16.44 -22.50
N THR A 104 -6.16 15.53 -21.96
CA THR A 104 -6.22 15.12 -20.55
C THR A 104 -5.80 16.25 -19.62
N GLY A 105 -4.80 17.04 -20.04
CA GLY A 105 -4.33 18.20 -19.29
C GLY A 105 -3.56 17.83 -18.01
N SER A 106 -3.76 18.64 -16.96
CA SER A 106 -3.08 18.47 -15.68
C SER A 106 -3.58 17.25 -14.91
N LEU A 107 -2.75 16.75 -13.99
CA LEU A 107 -3.14 15.62 -13.15
C LEU A 107 -4.39 15.92 -12.32
N GLU A 108 -4.55 17.16 -11.86
CA GLU A 108 -5.74 17.59 -11.10
C GLU A 108 -7.01 17.59 -11.94
N GLN A 109 -6.94 17.94 -13.23
CA GLN A 109 -8.08 17.83 -14.15
C GLN A 109 -8.49 16.37 -14.35
N MET A 110 -7.52 15.46 -14.56
CA MET A 110 -7.82 14.02 -14.66
C MET A 110 -8.48 13.48 -13.39
N LYS A 111 -7.95 13.84 -12.20
CA LYS A 111 -8.54 13.42 -10.93
C LYS A 111 -9.98 13.92 -10.75
N LEU A 112 -10.26 15.16 -11.15
CA LEU A 112 -11.60 15.74 -11.08
C LEU A 112 -12.56 15.01 -12.03
N HIS A 113 -12.17 14.81 -13.28
CA HIS A 113 -12.99 14.09 -14.26
C HIS A 113 -13.32 12.68 -13.79
N TYR A 114 -12.37 11.96 -13.19
CA TYR A 114 -12.61 10.64 -12.62
C TYR A 114 -13.69 10.68 -11.52
N ALA A 115 -13.58 11.64 -10.60
CA ALA A 115 -14.54 11.80 -9.51
C ALA A 115 -15.94 12.16 -10.01
N GLU A 116 -16.04 13.09 -10.97
CA GLU A 116 -17.31 13.49 -11.59
C GLU A 116 -17.96 12.33 -12.35
N HIS A 117 -17.18 11.59 -13.13
CA HIS A 117 -17.68 10.48 -13.94
C HIS A 117 -18.27 9.35 -13.08
N TYR A 118 -17.53 8.90 -12.05
CA TYR A 118 -17.92 7.73 -11.27
C TYR A 118 -18.88 8.05 -10.12
N PHE A 119 -18.84 9.27 -9.58
CA PHE A 119 -19.58 9.61 -8.36
C PHE A 119 -20.57 10.77 -8.53
N GLY A 120 -20.72 11.30 -9.74
CA GLY A 120 -21.84 12.16 -10.14
C GLY A 120 -22.18 13.22 -9.09
N PRO A 121 -23.41 13.25 -8.52
CA PRO A 121 -23.80 14.25 -7.52
C PRO A 121 -22.92 14.33 -6.25
N GLN A 122 -22.15 13.29 -5.94
CA GLN A 122 -21.28 13.21 -4.76
C GLN A 122 -19.79 13.39 -5.12
N TRP A 123 -19.47 13.89 -6.31
CA TRP A 123 -18.09 14.01 -6.79
C TRP A 123 -17.18 14.80 -5.84
N GLU A 124 -17.68 15.83 -5.14
CA GLU A 124 -16.89 16.60 -4.17
C GLU A 124 -16.43 15.75 -2.99
N LYS A 125 -17.32 14.88 -2.48
CA LYS A 125 -16.98 13.93 -1.41
C LYS A 125 -15.98 12.89 -1.91
N ALA A 126 -16.19 12.38 -3.13
CA ALA A 126 -15.27 11.40 -3.73
C ALA A 126 -13.88 12.01 -3.93
N LYS A 127 -13.81 13.25 -4.46
CA LYS A 127 -12.57 13.99 -4.61
C LYS A 127 -11.86 14.14 -3.27
N LYS A 128 -12.56 14.59 -2.22
CA LYS A 128 -11.99 14.71 -0.89
C LYS A 128 -11.45 13.38 -0.36
N ALA A 129 -12.20 12.29 -0.56
CA ALA A 129 -11.77 10.97 -0.12
C ALA A 129 -10.53 10.46 -0.90
N PHE A 130 -10.44 10.76 -2.20
CA PHE A 130 -9.25 10.48 -3.00
C PHE A 130 -8.06 11.35 -2.63
N ASP A 131 -8.26 12.62 -2.29
CA ASP A 131 -7.18 13.49 -1.81
C ASP A 131 -6.58 12.93 -0.51
N LEU A 132 -7.41 12.35 0.38
CA LEU A 132 -6.93 11.64 1.57
C LEU A 132 -6.13 10.39 1.22
N PHE A 133 -6.58 9.57 0.26
CA PHE A 133 -5.78 8.44 -0.21
C PHE A 133 -4.45 8.88 -0.84
N ASP A 134 -4.45 9.96 -1.60
CA ASP A 134 -3.23 10.51 -2.21
C ASP A 134 -2.23 10.94 -1.12
N LEU A 135 -2.71 11.45 0.03
CA LEU A 135 -1.88 11.78 1.20
C LEU A 135 -1.40 10.55 1.98
N ILE A 136 -2.25 9.52 2.14
CA ILE A 136 -1.90 8.24 2.77
C ILE A 136 -0.83 7.51 1.93
N THR A 137 -0.90 7.63 0.60
CA THR A 137 0.00 6.94 -0.33
C THR A 137 1.11 7.83 -0.87
N ASP A 138 1.32 9.01 -0.27
CA ASP A 138 2.33 9.97 -0.72
C ASP A 138 3.74 9.43 -0.43
N ASP A 139 4.54 9.27 -1.49
CA ASP A 139 5.99 9.04 -1.33
C ASP A 139 6.64 10.40 -1.11
N ARG A 140 7.22 10.61 0.09
CA ARG A 140 7.87 11.86 0.48
C ARG A 140 9.37 11.68 0.62
N LYS A 141 10.08 12.77 0.36
CA LYS A 141 11.53 12.87 0.55
C LYS A 141 11.86 14.17 1.26
N GLY A 142 13.02 14.16 1.91
CA GLY A 142 13.59 15.34 2.54
C GLY A 142 13.77 15.15 4.03
N LYS A 143 14.10 16.27 4.67
CA LYS A 143 14.30 16.36 6.12
C LYS A 143 13.40 17.45 6.67
N LEU A 144 12.97 17.28 7.91
CA LEU A 144 12.38 18.34 8.71
C LEU A 144 13.45 19.38 9.06
N ASP A 145 13.03 20.55 9.52
CA ASP A 145 13.94 21.66 9.90
C ASP A 145 14.93 21.26 11.00
N ASN A 146 14.57 20.27 11.83
CA ASN A 146 15.42 19.71 12.87
C ASN A 146 16.45 18.66 12.35
N GLY A 147 16.46 18.36 11.04
CA GLY A 147 17.37 17.41 10.40
C GLY A 147 16.86 15.97 10.31
N ASP A 148 15.72 15.64 10.93
CA ASP A 148 15.12 14.30 10.89
C ASP A 148 14.57 13.99 9.50
N ALA A 149 14.62 12.72 9.07
CA ALA A 149 14.02 12.32 7.80
C ALA A 149 12.49 12.44 7.85
N ILE A 150 11.88 12.96 6.78
CA ILE A 150 10.42 12.95 6.64
C ILE A 150 9.96 11.50 6.43
N VAL A 151 8.96 11.07 7.19
CA VAL A 151 8.32 9.77 7.00
C VAL A 151 7.57 9.77 5.67
N SER A 152 7.97 8.89 4.75
CA SER A 152 7.21 8.58 3.54
C SER A 152 6.09 7.63 3.91
N ASN A 153 4.83 8.10 3.90
CA ASN A 153 3.67 7.27 4.23
C ASN A 153 3.58 6.06 3.30
N TYR A 154 3.87 6.26 2.01
CA TYR A 154 3.98 5.19 1.03
C TYR A 154 4.93 4.08 1.48
N ARG A 155 6.20 4.39 1.74
CA ARG A 155 7.21 3.39 2.12
C ARG A 155 6.91 2.78 3.49
N PHE A 156 6.42 3.61 4.40
CA PHE A 156 6.08 3.18 5.75
C PHE A 156 4.96 2.14 5.71
N MET A 157 3.80 2.46 5.13
CA MET A 157 2.67 1.52 5.07
C MET A 157 2.98 0.30 4.20
N LEU A 158 3.54 0.52 3.00
CA LEU A 158 3.74 -0.57 2.04
C LEU A 158 4.94 -1.45 2.38
N SER A 159 6.12 -0.87 2.62
CA SER A 159 7.37 -1.62 2.73
C SER A 159 7.77 -1.96 4.16
N THR A 160 7.33 -1.18 5.15
CA THR A 160 7.63 -1.42 6.57
C THR A 160 6.52 -2.18 7.26
N LEU A 161 5.26 -1.75 7.16
CA LEU A 161 4.16 -2.32 7.96
C LEU A 161 3.46 -3.52 7.30
N SER A 162 3.43 -3.59 5.96
CA SER A 162 2.80 -4.72 5.26
C SER A 162 3.68 -5.96 5.27
N TYR A 163 3.08 -7.12 5.55
CA TYR A 163 3.77 -8.41 5.58
C TYR A 163 4.47 -8.78 4.27
N TYR A 164 3.95 -8.35 3.12
CA TYR A 164 4.40 -8.83 1.81
C TYR A 164 5.93 -8.75 1.59
N PHE A 165 6.59 -7.69 2.04
CA PHE A 165 8.04 -7.54 1.88
C PHE A 165 8.86 -8.45 2.81
N TYR A 166 8.23 -9.03 3.82
CA TYR A 166 8.82 -9.98 4.76
C TYR A 166 8.77 -11.43 4.23
N SER A 167 7.95 -11.72 3.21
CA SER A 167 7.94 -13.05 2.57
C SER A 167 9.11 -13.28 1.61
N TYR A 168 9.90 -12.25 1.30
CA TYR A 168 11.05 -12.36 0.41
C TYR A 168 12.32 -12.78 1.17
N VAL A 169 13.08 -13.70 0.55
CA VAL A 169 14.45 -14.00 0.97
C VAL A 169 15.34 -12.80 0.65
N ARG A 170 16.05 -12.30 1.66
CA ARG A 170 16.97 -11.17 1.53
C ARG A 170 18.33 -11.55 2.10
N ALA A 171 19.39 -11.25 1.38
CA ALA A 171 20.75 -11.46 1.85
C ALA A 171 20.97 -10.78 3.22
N GLY A 172 21.55 -11.51 4.17
CA GLY A 172 21.83 -11.03 5.52
C GLY A 172 20.62 -10.94 6.46
N LYS A 173 19.46 -11.50 6.09
CA LYS A 173 18.28 -11.60 6.95
C LYS A 173 17.89 -13.06 7.17
N PRO A 174 17.36 -13.43 8.36
CA PRO A 174 16.84 -14.78 8.59
C PRO A 174 15.63 -15.04 7.67
N TYR A 175 15.38 -16.32 7.39
CA TYR A 175 14.19 -16.76 6.67
C TYR A 175 13.56 -17.97 7.39
N PRO A 176 12.27 -17.93 7.78
CA PRO A 176 11.35 -16.79 7.67
C PRO A 176 11.84 -15.52 8.39
N ARG A 177 11.41 -14.35 7.92
CA ARG A 177 11.73 -13.07 8.58
C ARG A 177 10.92 -12.89 9.85
N HIS A 178 11.48 -12.14 10.81
CA HIS A 178 10.83 -11.83 12.08
C HIS A 178 9.73 -10.78 11.83
N PHE A 179 8.52 -11.21 11.51
CA PHE A 179 7.37 -10.33 11.33
C PHE A 179 6.29 -10.65 12.39
N PRO A 180 5.66 -9.64 13.03
CA PRO A 180 5.82 -8.20 12.82
C PRO A 180 7.04 -7.58 13.53
N GLY A 181 7.84 -8.36 14.27
CA GLY A 181 8.91 -7.85 15.14
C GLY A 181 9.91 -6.89 14.49
N GLU A 182 10.39 -7.19 13.28
CA GLU A 182 11.30 -6.31 12.55
C GLU A 182 10.63 -4.98 12.14
N ALA A 183 9.33 -4.99 11.83
CA ALA A 183 8.58 -3.75 11.61
C ALA A 183 8.54 -2.94 12.90
N VAL A 184 8.20 -3.58 14.03
CA VAL A 184 8.15 -2.95 15.35
C VAL A 184 9.49 -2.33 15.73
N SER A 185 10.63 -2.99 15.47
CA SER A 185 11.96 -2.41 15.70
C SER A 185 12.16 -1.10 14.95
N VAL A 186 11.67 -0.99 13.71
CA VAL A 186 11.73 0.26 12.92
C VAL A 186 10.88 1.35 13.58
N LEU A 187 9.65 1.04 14.00
CA LEU A 187 8.80 2.01 14.71
C LEU A 187 9.51 2.52 15.97
N LEU A 188 10.05 1.62 16.79
CA LEU A 188 10.67 1.99 18.06
C LEU A 188 11.93 2.86 17.88
N SER A 189 12.68 2.69 16.79
CA SER A 189 13.87 3.52 16.50
C SER A 189 13.57 5.00 16.28
N GLY A 190 12.31 5.35 15.96
CA GLY A 190 11.84 6.70 15.69
C GLY A 190 10.40 6.88 16.17
N ARG A 191 10.10 6.36 17.36
CA ARG A 191 8.73 6.19 17.85
C ARG A 191 7.87 7.45 17.75
N PRO A 192 8.32 8.64 18.20
CA PRO A 192 7.49 9.84 18.12
C PRO A 192 7.06 10.19 16.68
N GLN A 193 7.96 10.02 15.71
CA GLN A 193 7.67 10.34 14.31
C GLN A 193 6.74 9.29 13.68
N TYR A 194 6.98 8.01 13.92
CA TYR A 194 6.18 6.93 13.34
C TYR A 194 4.79 6.81 13.98
N GLU A 195 4.68 6.99 15.29
CA GLU A 195 3.39 6.99 16.00
C GLU A 195 2.51 8.17 15.55
N LYS A 196 3.11 9.36 15.37
CA LYS A 196 2.41 10.50 14.77
C LYS A 196 1.92 10.18 13.36
N ALA A 197 2.76 9.59 12.51
CA ALA A 197 2.37 9.20 11.15
C ALA A 197 1.22 8.17 11.16
N LEU A 198 1.25 7.18 12.06
CA LEU A 198 0.16 6.22 12.24
C LEU A 198 -1.16 6.89 12.62
N LEU A 199 -1.15 7.82 13.57
CA LEU A 199 -2.34 8.57 13.99
C LEU A 199 -2.91 9.45 12.86
N GLU A 200 -2.04 10.10 12.09
CA GLU A 200 -2.45 10.87 10.91
C GLU A 200 -3.10 9.96 9.85
N ILE A 201 -2.47 8.82 9.54
CA ILE A 201 -3.00 7.84 8.58
C ILE A 201 -4.32 7.24 9.07
N GLN A 202 -4.43 6.89 10.35
CA GLN A 202 -5.67 6.41 10.97
C GLN A 202 -6.81 7.41 10.75
N SER A 203 -6.57 8.69 11.05
CA SER A 203 -7.55 9.77 10.90
C SER A 203 -7.98 9.94 9.44
N MET A 204 -7.02 10.00 8.52
CA MET A 204 -7.31 10.13 7.08
C MET A 204 -8.06 8.92 6.53
N ALA A 205 -7.66 7.70 6.90
CA ALA A 205 -8.28 6.47 6.44
C ALA A 205 -9.71 6.33 6.97
N LYS A 206 -9.94 6.67 8.24
CA LYS A 206 -11.29 6.73 8.83
C LYS A 206 -12.18 7.71 8.10
N GLN A 207 -11.70 8.94 7.84
CA GLN A 207 -12.49 9.94 7.13
C GLN A 207 -12.77 9.52 5.68
N ALA A 208 -11.80 8.94 4.97
CA ALA A 208 -12.00 8.44 3.61
C ALA A 208 -13.04 7.31 3.58
N LYS A 209 -12.97 6.38 4.55
CA LYS A 209 -13.95 5.30 4.72
C LYS A 209 -15.36 5.86 4.91
N GLU A 210 -15.56 6.78 5.84
CA GLU A 210 -16.86 7.41 6.14
C GLU A 210 -17.43 8.13 4.90
N LEU A 211 -16.58 8.85 4.15
CA LEU A 211 -17.00 9.52 2.92
C LEU A 211 -17.48 8.52 1.86
N PHE A 212 -16.75 7.42 1.64
CA PHE A 212 -17.16 6.39 0.68
C PHE A 212 -18.37 5.58 1.14
N GLU A 213 -18.55 5.37 2.46
CA GLU A 213 -19.76 4.74 3.01
C GLU A 213 -21.01 5.58 2.74
N ASP A 214 -20.90 6.91 2.87
CA ASP A 214 -21.97 7.85 2.57
C ASP A 214 -22.25 7.92 1.06
N ILE A 215 -21.21 7.97 0.22
CA ILE A 215 -21.35 7.90 -1.25
C ILE A 215 -22.06 6.60 -1.66
N ALA A 216 -21.75 5.47 -1.01
CA ALA A 216 -22.36 4.18 -1.32
C ALA A 216 -23.87 4.10 -1.01
N GLN A 217 -24.43 5.06 -0.25
CA GLN A 217 -25.87 5.15 -0.02
C GLN A 217 -26.63 5.80 -1.18
N ASP A 218 -25.93 6.49 -2.10
CA ASP A 218 -26.53 7.20 -3.22
C ASP A 218 -26.50 6.36 -4.49
N ALA A 219 -27.65 5.78 -4.86
CA ALA A 219 -27.80 4.92 -6.05
C ALA A 219 -27.51 5.63 -7.39
N ARG A 220 -27.34 6.96 -7.40
CA ARG A 220 -26.90 7.73 -8.57
C ARG A 220 -25.38 7.69 -8.77
N CYS A 221 -24.64 7.21 -7.79
CA CYS A 221 -23.18 7.02 -7.85
C CYS A 221 -22.83 5.58 -8.22
N ASN A 222 -21.57 5.33 -8.59
CA ASN A 222 -21.06 3.96 -8.71
C ASN A 222 -20.87 3.33 -7.31
N VAL A 223 -21.95 2.74 -6.79
CA VAL A 223 -22.00 2.11 -5.47
C VAL A 223 -20.98 0.98 -5.32
N LYS A 224 -20.78 0.16 -6.38
CA LYS A 224 -19.79 -0.93 -6.37
C LYS A 224 -18.38 -0.39 -6.12
N MET A 225 -17.99 0.66 -6.85
CA MET A 225 -16.69 1.31 -6.68
C MET A 225 -16.55 2.00 -5.33
N ALA A 226 -17.61 2.66 -4.85
CA ALA A 226 -17.61 3.26 -3.51
C ALA A 226 -17.33 2.20 -2.42
N LEU A 227 -18.03 1.06 -2.44
CA LEU A 227 -17.82 -0.04 -1.48
C LEU A 227 -16.42 -0.67 -1.56
N ARG A 228 -15.81 -0.71 -2.75
CA ARG A 228 -14.41 -1.10 -2.89
C ARG A 228 -13.49 -0.11 -2.18
N TYR A 229 -13.68 1.19 -2.39
CA TYR A 229 -12.86 2.19 -1.71
C TYR A 229 -13.13 2.26 -0.20
N VAL A 230 -14.33 1.89 0.27
CA VAL A 230 -14.57 1.64 1.71
C VAL A 230 -13.65 0.54 2.22
N TYR A 231 -13.52 -0.59 1.50
CA TYR A 231 -12.62 -1.67 1.88
C TYR A 231 -11.15 -1.20 1.89
N GLU A 232 -10.69 -0.50 0.86
CA GLU A 232 -9.30 -0.03 0.79
C GLU A 232 -8.97 0.95 1.91
N ALA A 233 -9.88 1.88 2.22
CA ALA A 233 -9.72 2.80 3.34
C ALA A 233 -9.70 2.03 4.67
N ASN A 234 -10.57 1.03 4.82
CA ASN A 234 -10.62 0.19 6.00
C ASN A 234 -9.36 -0.68 6.16
N TYR A 235 -8.70 -1.09 5.07
CA TYR A 235 -7.44 -1.81 5.14
C TYR A 235 -6.32 -0.91 5.67
N TYR A 236 -6.20 0.32 5.18
CA TYR A 236 -5.25 1.30 5.74
C TYR A 236 -5.53 1.60 7.21
N LEU A 237 -6.79 1.80 7.57
CA LEU A 237 -7.22 2.02 8.95
C LEU A 237 -6.83 0.85 9.85
N CYS A 238 -7.20 -0.38 9.45
CA CYS A 238 -6.93 -1.58 10.21
C CYS A 238 -5.42 -1.82 10.41
N LEU A 239 -4.61 -1.61 9.36
CA LEU A 239 -3.16 -1.74 9.47
C LEU A 239 -2.56 -0.69 10.41
N ALA A 240 -2.99 0.57 10.33
CA ALA A 240 -2.49 1.61 11.22
C ALA A 240 -2.84 1.30 12.69
N GLU A 241 -4.07 0.88 12.95
CA GLU A 241 -4.54 0.54 14.29
C GLU A 241 -3.89 -0.72 14.88
N ASP A 242 -3.52 -1.69 14.05
CA ASP A 242 -2.76 -2.86 14.52
C ASP A 242 -1.43 -2.43 15.15
N TYR A 243 -0.69 -1.54 14.47
CA TYR A 243 0.60 -1.07 14.97
C TYR A 243 0.46 -0.09 16.14
N LEU A 244 -0.58 0.75 16.15
CA LEU A 244 -0.92 1.57 17.33
C LEU A 244 -1.24 0.68 18.54
N ALA A 245 -2.00 -0.40 18.34
CA ALA A 245 -2.29 -1.36 19.40
C ALA A 245 -1.02 -2.05 19.90
N ILE A 246 -0.09 -2.44 19.01
CA ILE A 246 1.20 -3.00 19.42
C ILE A 246 2.01 -1.99 20.27
N LEU A 247 2.05 -0.71 19.88
CA LEU A 247 2.72 0.32 20.70
C LEU A 247 2.09 0.46 22.09
N GLN A 248 0.75 0.42 22.17
CA GLN A 248 0.04 0.42 23.46
C GLN A 248 0.30 -0.84 24.28
N MET A 249 0.42 -2.00 23.64
CA MET A 249 0.77 -3.26 24.30
C MET A 249 2.18 -3.21 24.89
N ILE A 250 3.14 -2.60 24.18
CA ILE A 250 4.50 -2.34 24.67
C ILE A 250 4.44 -1.45 25.91
N ASP A 251 3.70 -0.34 25.86
CA ASP A 251 3.55 0.55 27.03
C ASP A 251 2.92 -0.15 28.22
N HIS A 252 1.96 -1.05 27.99
CA HIS A 252 1.39 -1.88 29.05
C HIS A 252 2.42 -2.86 29.61
N ASN A 253 3.19 -3.51 28.76
CA ASN A 253 4.20 -4.49 29.17
C ASN A 253 5.28 -3.85 30.06
N ASP A 254 5.68 -2.62 29.73
CA ASP A 254 6.69 -1.83 30.45
C ASP A 254 6.15 -1.17 31.73
N SER A 255 4.82 -1.18 31.93
CA SER A 255 4.18 -0.58 33.11
C SER A 255 4.17 -1.51 34.33
N ASP A 256 4.08 -0.90 35.51
CA ASP A 256 3.85 -1.60 36.78
C ASP A 256 2.36 -1.99 37.00
N CYS A 257 1.54 -1.97 35.94
CA CYS A 257 0.12 -2.28 36.06
C CYS A 257 -0.08 -3.78 36.37
N PRO A 258 -0.76 -4.15 37.48
CA PRO A 258 -0.96 -5.56 37.84
C PRO A 258 -1.85 -6.31 36.84
N TYR A 259 -2.60 -5.59 36.01
CA TYR A 259 -3.49 -6.14 34.98
C TYR A 259 -2.94 -5.92 33.56
N LYS A 260 -1.63 -5.69 33.41
CA LYS A 260 -1.02 -5.40 32.10
C LYS A 260 -1.29 -6.48 31.06
N TYR A 261 -1.17 -7.75 31.43
CA TYR A 261 -1.40 -8.86 30.51
C TYR A 261 -2.86 -9.00 30.09
N ASP A 262 -3.82 -8.71 30.97
CA ASP A 262 -5.25 -8.69 30.59
C ASP A 262 -5.56 -7.57 29.60
N LYS A 263 -4.92 -6.40 29.75
CA LYS A 263 -5.04 -5.29 28.78
C LYS A 263 -4.44 -5.66 27.42
N ILE A 264 -3.25 -6.25 27.41
CA ILE A 264 -2.59 -6.70 26.18
C ILE A 264 -3.44 -7.76 25.47
N LYS A 265 -3.91 -8.78 26.22
CA LYS A 265 -4.79 -9.84 25.71
C LYS A 265 -6.07 -9.27 25.10
N LYS A 266 -6.70 -8.30 25.78
CA LYS A 266 -7.90 -7.62 25.27
C LYS A 266 -7.62 -6.91 23.95
N LEU A 267 -6.55 -6.11 23.88
CA LEU A 267 -6.16 -5.42 22.65
C LEU A 267 -5.89 -6.42 21.52
N ALA A 268 -5.22 -7.55 21.81
CA ALA A 268 -4.94 -8.58 20.82
C ALA A 268 -6.23 -9.21 20.28
N GLY A 269 -7.17 -9.57 21.17
CA GLY A 269 -8.48 -10.07 20.77
C GLY A 269 -9.29 -9.08 19.92
N GLU A 270 -9.26 -7.79 20.26
CA GLU A 270 -9.90 -6.73 19.47
C GLU A 270 -9.29 -6.63 18.06
N ARG A 271 -7.95 -6.67 17.94
CA ARG A 271 -7.27 -6.61 16.63
C ARG A 271 -7.49 -7.87 15.79
N LYS A 272 -7.51 -9.05 16.41
CA LYS A 272 -7.90 -10.32 15.75
C LYS A 272 -9.29 -10.20 15.12
N LEU A 273 -10.28 -9.72 15.88
CA LEU A 273 -11.65 -9.53 15.39
C LEU A 273 -11.73 -8.47 14.28
N ALA A 274 -10.98 -7.38 14.39
CA ALA A 274 -10.91 -6.36 13.35
C ALA A 274 -10.39 -6.92 12.01
N ARG A 275 -9.35 -7.77 12.05
CA ARG A 275 -8.83 -8.46 10.86
C ARG A 275 -9.84 -9.43 10.26
N LEU A 276 -10.52 -10.23 11.07
CA LEU A 276 -11.59 -11.12 10.59
C LEU A 276 -12.73 -10.33 9.92
N SER A 277 -13.11 -9.18 10.49
CA SER A 277 -14.11 -8.29 9.89
C SER A 277 -13.65 -7.74 8.53
N LEU A 278 -12.39 -7.32 8.42
CA LEU A 278 -11.79 -6.86 7.17
C LEU A 278 -11.74 -7.97 6.11
N MET A 279 -11.38 -9.19 6.50
CA MET A 279 -11.38 -10.37 5.61
C MET A 279 -12.80 -10.65 5.08
N ALA A 280 -13.80 -10.68 5.96
CA ALA A 280 -15.19 -10.87 5.55
C ALA A 280 -15.70 -9.74 4.66
N GLN A 281 -15.24 -8.50 4.88
CA GLN A 281 -15.54 -7.38 3.99
C GLN A 281 -14.93 -7.61 2.61
N MET A 282 -13.67 -8.05 2.53
CA MET A 282 -12.99 -8.37 1.27
C MET A 282 -13.81 -9.37 0.45
N GLU A 283 -14.26 -10.46 1.07
CA GLU A 283 -15.04 -11.51 0.39
C GLU A 283 -16.35 -10.99 -0.21
N ARG A 284 -16.90 -9.90 0.33
CA ARG A 284 -18.12 -9.26 -0.19
C ARG A 284 -17.85 -8.20 -1.27
N THR A 285 -16.63 -7.68 -1.36
CA THR A 285 -16.32 -6.50 -2.19
C THR A 285 -15.36 -6.77 -3.35
N LYS A 286 -14.47 -7.75 -3.21
CA LYS A 286 -13.41 -8.08 -4.17
C LYS A 286 -13.71 -9.37 -4.91
N GLU A 287 -13.07 -9.54 -6.06
CA GLU A 287 -13.15 -10.76 -6.86
C GLU A 287 -12.38 -11.92 -6.23
N GLU A 288 -12.89 -13.14 -6.40
CA GLU A 288 -12.32 -14.35 -5.82
C GLU A 288 -10.87 -14.60 -6.23
N PHE A 289 -10.48 -14.23 -7.45
CA PHE A 289 -9.10 -14.42 -7.92
C PHE A 289 -8.08 -13.56 -7.14
N LEU A 290 -8.53 -12.55 -6.41
CA LEU A 290 -7.70 -11.72 -5.52
C LEU A 290 -7.53 -12.37 -4.14
N PHE A 291 -8.39 -13.31 -3.74
CA PHE A 291 -8.47 -13.76 -2.35
C PHE A 291 -7.20 -14.43 -1.85
N ALA A 292 -6.58 -15.30 -2.64
CA ALA A 292 -5.45 -16.11 -2.18
C ALA A 292 -4.31 -15.26 -1.57
N SER A 293 -3.88 -14.21 -2.28
CA SER A 293 -2.76 -13.39 -1.82
C SER A 293 -3.16 -12.40 -0.72
N HIS A 294 -4.31 -11.75 -0.85
CA HIS A 294 -4.76 -10.78 0.14
C HIS A 294 -5.17 -11.44 1.46
N LEU A 295 -5.99 -12.50 1.42
CA LEU A 295 -6.42 -13.21 2.62
C LEU A 295 -5.25 -13.86 3.34
N ARG A 296 -4.22 -14.35 2.63
CA ARG A 296 -2.95 -14.78 3.27
C ARG A 296 -2.34 -13.63 4.08
N ASN A 297 -2.18 -12.45 3.48
CA ASN A 297 -1.57 -11.30 4.16
C ASN A 297 -2.41 -10.86 5.38
N GLN A 298 -3.75 -10.86 5.27
CA GLN A 298 -4.63 -10.58 6.41
C GLN A 298 -4.54 -11.66 7.50
N SER A 299 -4.45 -12.92 7.10
CA SER A 299 -4.40 -14.08 8.01
C SER A 299 -3.14 -14.06 8.86
N ILE A 300 -2.01 -13.58 8.33
CA ILE A 300 -0.77 -13.47 9.10
C ILE A 300 -0.93 -12.47 10.25
N SER A 301 -1.44 -11.26 9.98
CA SER A 301 -1.71 -10.30 11.05
C SER A 301 -2.78 -10.80 12.02
N MET A 302 -3.85 -11.41 11.51
CA MET A 302 -4.90 -12.01 12.35
C MET A 302 -4.35 -13.09 13.28
N GLN A 303 -3.57 -14.02 12.73
CA GLN A 303 -3.00 -15.14 13.47
C GLN A 303 -1.95 -14.67 14.49
N PHE A 304 -1.16 -13.63 14.18
CA PHE A 304 -0.27 -13.01 15.18
C PHE A 304 -1.03 -12.56 16.43
N PHE A 305 -2.14 -11.84 16.26
CA PHE A 305 -2.95 -11.40 17.39
C PHE A 305 -3.67 -12.55 18.10
N ALA A 306 -4.11 -13.57 17.36
CA ALA A 306 -4.69 -14.78 17.94
C ALA A 306 -3.68 -15.56 18.79
N ASP A 307 -2.44 -15.69 18.32
CA ASP A 307 -1.35 -16.35 19.01
C ASP A 307 -0.97 -15.59 20.28
N LEU A 308 -0.88 -14.26 20.22
CA LEU A 308 -0.63 -13.42 21.39
C LEU A 308 -1.75 -13.53 22.43
N GLU A 309 -3.01 -13.49 21.99
CA GLU A 309 -4.17 -13.66 22.88
C GLU A 309 -4.17 -15.04 23.55
N GLY A 310 -3.91 -16.11 22.79
CA GLY A 310 -3.84 -17.48 23.30
C GLY A 310 -2.69 -17.66 24.29
N TYR A 311 -1.50 -17.18 23.94
CA TYR A 311 -0.33 -17.21 24.83
C TYR A 311 -0.64 -16.56 26.19
N LEU A 312 -1.27 -15.38 26.19
CA LEU A 312 -1.64 -14.68 27.42
C LEU A 312 -2.83 -15.29 28.16
N ALA A 313 -3.64 -16.12 27.51
CA ALA A 313 -4.74 -16.84 28.15
C ALA A 313 -4.26 -18.12 28.84
N ASP A 314 -3.28 -18.80 28.25
CA ASP A 314 -2.88 -20.15 28.62
C ASP A 314 -1.55 -20.22 29.40
N THR A 315 -0.83 -19.10 29.54
CA THR A 315 0.47 -19.03 30.25
C THR A 315 0.29 -18.46 31.66
N ASP A 316 0.95 -19.05 32.65
CA ASP A 316 1.00 -18.50 34.00
C ASP A 316 1.63 -17.08 33.95
N PRO A 317 1.03 -16.06 34.59
CA PRO A 317 1.56 -14.70 34.57
C PRO A 317 3.03 -14.55 34.96
N SER A 318 3.56 -15.46 35.79
CA SER A 318 4.97 -15.48 36.20
C SER A 318 5.93 -16.02 35.14
N GLU A 319 5.41 -16.71 34.12
CA GLU A 319 6.15 -17.30 33.00
C GLU A 319 6.04 -16.46 31.71
N ILE A 320 5.22 -15.41 31.72
CA ILE A 320 5.01 -14.55 30.54
C ILE A 320 6.27 -13.72 30.25
N SER A 321 6.82 -13.91 29.05
CA SER A 321 7.88 -13.12 28.46
C SER A 321 7.37 -12.52 27.14
N LEU A 322 7.49 -11.21 26.98
CA LEU A 322 7.06 -10.50 25.76
C LEU A 322 8.19 -9.59 25.26
N ASP A 323 8.70 -9.92 24.07
CA ASP A 323 9.54 -9.02 23.26
C ASP A 323 8.85 -8.76 21.92
N PHE A 324 8.17 -7.61 21.81
CA PHE A 324 7.44 -7.24 20.59
C PHE A 324 8.34 -7.06 19.35
N THR A 325 9.67 -7.08 19.50
CA THR A 325 10.62 -7.09 18.40
C THR A 325 11.06 -8.50 17.98
N ASP A 326 10.82 -9.50 18.82
CA ASP A 326 11.06 -10.91 18.57
C ASP A 326 10.02 -11.80 19.27
N MET A 327 8.94 -12.09 18.55
CA MET A 327 7.78 -12.80 19.07
C MET A 327 7.80 -14.31 18.74
N HIS A 328 8.97 -14.89 18.47
CA HIS A 328 9.08 -16.29 18.04
C HIS A 328 8.50 -17.29 19.06
N GLU A 329 8.53 -16.95 20.35
CA GLU A 329 8.04 -17.78 21.46
C GLU A 329 6.52 -17.98 21.42
N ILE A 330 5.76 -17.02 20.87
CA ILE A 330 4.30 -17.09 20.79
C ILE A 330 3.80 -17.70 19.48
N GLU A 331 4.68 -17.91 18.49
CA GLU A 331 4.27 -18.34 17.15
C GLU A 331 3.71 -19.76 17.14
N SER A 332 2.44 -19.88 16.78
CA SER A 332 1.78 -21.17 16.58
C SER A 332 2.25 -21.88 15.31
N GLN A 333 1.94 -23.18 15.21
CA GLN A 333 2.14 -23.94 13.98
C GLN A 333 1.37 -23.31 12.80
N ALA A 334 0.19 -22.75 13.05
CA ALA A 334 -0.62 -22.09 12.04
C ALA A 334 0.09 -20.84 11.49
N PHE A 335 0.64 -19.99 12.38
CA PHE A 335 1.41 -18.82 11.97
C PHE A 335 2.65 -19.21 11.15
N ARG A 336 3.37 -20.26 11.58
CA ARG A 336 4.51 -20.78 10.85
C ARG A 336 4.15 -21.32 9.46
N ALA A 337 2.98 -21.96 9.31
CA ALA A 337 2.52 -22.50 8.03
C ALA A 337 2.08 -21.41 7.03
N LEU A 338 1.72 -20.21 7.50
CA LEU A 338 1.32 -19.09 6.64
C LEU A 338 2.50 -18.34 5.99
N ARG A 339 3.71 -18.47 6.56
CA ARG A 339 4.87 -17.65 6.21
C ARG A 339 5.70 -18.17 5.04
#